data_AF-A0A154NXE3-F1
#
_entry.id   AF-A0A154NXE3-F1
#
_cell.length_a   1.000
_cell.length_b   1.000
_cell.length_c   1.000
_cell.angle_alpha   90.00
_cell.angle_beta   90.00
_cell.angle_gamma   90.00
#
_symmetry.space_group_name_H-M   'P 1'
#
loop_
_entity.id
_entity.type
_entity.pdbx_description
1 polymer ?
#
loop_
_entity_poly.entity_id
_entity_poly.type
_entity_poly.pdbx_seq_one_letter_code
_entity_poly.pdbx_strand_id
1 'polypeptide(L)' 'MNIKCLKRYKAVFFVDRLKGPKLSFGQAAKAHRKSKAFVQKWVQLFKEIGNIDNFLERV' A
#
# COMPACT_ATOMS: atom_id res chain seq x y z
N MET A 1 -12.94 10.46 -2.27
CA MET A 1 -11.91 9.46 -1.89
C MET A 1 -12.52 8.39 -1.00
N ASN A 2 -12.69 7.15 -1.47
CA ASN A 2 -13.39 6.09 -0.73
C ASN A 2 -12.47 5.51 0.39
N ILE A 3 -13.04 5.22 1.56
CA ILE A 3 -12.30 4.74 2.76
C ILE A 3 -11.52 3.45 2.47
N LYS A 4 -12.00 2.62 1.52
CA LYS A 4 -11.32 1.39 1.08
C LYS A 4 -10.02 1.69 0.31
N CYS A 5 -10.01 2.71 -0.55
CA CYS A 5 -8.82 3.14 -1.31
C CYS A 5 -7.73 3.68 -0.36
N LEU A 6 -8.15 4.46 0.64
CA LEU A 6 -7.27 5.00 1.69
C LEU A 6 -6.56 3.90 2.48
N LYS A 7 -7.25 2.78 2.76
CA LYS A 7 -6.62 1.61 3.38
C LYS A 7 -5.62 0.95 2.43
N ARG A 8 -5.92 0.75 1.15
CA ARG A 8 -4.97 0.13 0.21
C ARG A 8 -3.74 1.01 0.01
N TYR A 9 -3.94 2.31 -0.15
CA TYR A 9 -2.86 3.29 -0.26
C TYR A 9 -1.99 3.34 1.00
N LYS A 10 -2.58 3.34 2.21
CA LYS A 10 -1.77 3.25 3.45
C LYS A 10 -0.88 2.02 3.50
N ALA A 11 -1.35 0.88 3.00
CA ALA A 11 -0.56 -0.36 2.97
C ALA A 11 0.69 -0.20 2.12
N VAL A 12 0.53 0.41 0.95
CA VAL A 12 1.61 0.74 0.02
C VAL A 12 2.55 1.76 0.63
N PHE A 13 2.00 2.84 1.20
CA PHE A 13 2.76 3.94 1.79
C PHE A 13 3.66 3.51 2.95
N PHE A 14 3.28 2.46 3.70
CA PHE A 14 4.14 1.91 4.75
C PHE A 14 5.37 1.18 4.17
N VAL A 15 5.25 0.56 3.00
CA VAL A 15 6.33 -0.24 2.39
C VAL A 15 7.19 0.60 1.44
N ASP A 16 6.58 1.45 0.63
CA ASP A 16 7.27 2.26 -0.37
C ASP A 16 7.17 3.76 -0.04
N ARG A 17 7.71 4.09 1.14
CA ARG A 17 7.79 5.47 1.62
C ARG A 17 8.81 6.23 0.76
N LEU A 18 8.36 7.26 0.04
CA LEU A 18 9.23 8.19 -0.69
C LEU A 18 10.13 9.00 0.26
N LYS A 19 9.67 9.27 1.49
CA LYS A 19 10.44 9.94 2.55
C LYS A 19 10.27 9.19 3.88
N GLY A 20 11.26 8.37 4.24
CA GLY A 20 11.35 7.69 5.55
C GLY A 20 11.73 6.21 5.47
N PRO A 21 11.92 5.53 6.63
CA PRO A 21 12.31 4.13 6.67
C PRO A 21 11.21 3.25 6.07
N LYS A 22 11.57 2.45 5.06
CA LYS A 22 10.68 1.47 4.44
C LYS A 22 10.36 0.38 5.46
N LEU A 23 9.08 0.18 5.77
CA LEU A 23 8.68 -0.92 6.64
C LEU A 23 8.70 -2.22 5.84
N SER A 24 9.14 -3.30 6.49
CA SER A 24 8.97 -4.63 5.91
C SER A 24 7.48 -4.96 5.73
N PHE A 25 7.15 -5.84 4.79
CA PHE A 25 5.76 -6.27 4.57
C PHE A 25 5.07 -6.77 5.85
N GLY A 26 5.82 -7.40 6.76
CA GLY A 26 5.30 -7.87 8.05
C GLY A 26 4.95 -6.73 9.01
N GLN A 27 5.80 -5.69 9.09
CA GLN A 27 5.53 -4.51 9.91
C GLN A 27 4.37 -3.69 9.34
N ALA A 28 4.29 -3.53 8.02
CA ALA A 28 3.18 -2.86 7.34
C ALA A 28 1.86 -3.63 7.57
N ALA A 29 1.89 -4.95 7.48
CA ALA A 29 0.74 -5.82 7.77
C ALA A 29 0.25 -5.65 9.22
N LYS A 30 1.16 -5.64 10.19
CA LYS A 30 0.86 -5.41 11.61
C LYS A 30 0.29 -4.02 11.86
N ALA A 31 0.92 -2.98 11.30
CA ALA A 31 0.47 -1.60 11.40
C ALA A 31 -0.95 -1.41 10.83
N HIS A 32 -1.30 -2.19 9.81
CA HIS A 32 -2.60 -2.09 9.14
C HIS A 32 -3.64 -3.12 9.58
N ARG A 33 -3.29 -4.01 10.51
CA ARG A 33 -4.10 -5.16 10.94
C ARG A 33 -4.63 -5.96 9.73
N LYS A 34 -3.76 -6.20 8.75
CA LYS A 34 -4.04 -7.00 7.54
C LYS A 34 -3.00 -8.09 7.38
N SER A 35 -3.26 -9.03 6.46
CA SER A 35 -2.31 -10.09 6.15
C SER A 35 -1.14 -9.55 5.33
N LYS A 36 0.03 -10.20 5.45
CA LYS A 36 1.22 -9.90 4.64
C LYS A 36 0.91 -10.00 3.13
N ALA A 37 0.16 -11.03 2.74
CA ALA A 37 -0.27 -11.24 1.35
C ALA A 37 -1.11 -10.07 0.82
N PHE A 38 -1.98 -9.49 1.66
CA PHE A 38 -2.75 -8.30 1.29
C PHE A 38 -1.82 -7.12 0.97
N VAL A 39 -0.84 -6.85 1.84
CA VAL A 39 0.10 -5.75 1.62
C VAL A 39 0.95 -6.00 0.37
N GLN A 40 1.47 -7.22 0.19
CA GLN A 40 2.26 -7.57 -1.00
C GLN A 40 1.49 -7.37 -2.30
N LYS A 41 0.23 -7.83 -2.37
CA LYS A 41 -0.63 -7.64 -3.55
C LYS A 41 -0.76 -6.17 -3.93
N TRP A 42 -1.02 -5.30 -2.96
CA TRP A 42 -1.22 -3.87 -3.24
C TRP A 42 0.08 -3.13 -3.56
N VAL A 43 1.19 -3.51 -2.92
CA VAL A 43 2.51 -2.95 -3.25
C VAL A 43 2.94 -3.35 -4.66
N GLN A 44 2.70 -4.59 -5.06
CA GLN A 44 2.99 -5.04 -6.42
C GLN A 44 2.14 -4.31 -7.45
N LEU A 45 0.83 -4.21 -7.20
CA LEU A 45 -0.10 -3.49 -8.08
C LEU A 45 0.24 -1.99 -8.17
N PHE A 46 0.73 -1.40 -7.08
CA PHE A 46 1.23 -0.02 -7.09
C PHE A 46 2.48 0.13 -7.95
N LYS A 47 3.44 -0.79 -7.86
CA LYS A 47 4.64 -0.79 -8.71
C LYS A 47 4.31 -0.97 -10.20
N GLU A 48 3.30 -1.78 -10.53
CA GLU A 48 2.84 -1.96 -11.91
C GLU A 48 2.14 -0.71 -12.47
N ILE A 49 1.35 -0.03 -11.63
CA ILE A 49 0.62 1.18 -12.08
C ILE A 49 1.55 2.40 -12.11
N GLY A 50 2.55 2.48 -11.21
CA GLY A 50 3.57 3.54 -11.17
C GLY A 50 3.04 4.94 -10.81
N ASN A 51 1.71 5.14 -10.82
CA ASN A 51 1.05 6.42 -10.55
C ASN A 51 -0.04 6.25 -9.46
N ILE A 52 0.03 7.11 -8.45
CA ILE A 52 -0.89 7.15 -7.31
C ILE A 52 -2.31 7.51 -7.76
N ASP A 53 -2.45 8.40 -8.74
CA ASP A 53 -3.77 8.86 -9.22
C ASP A 53 -4.51 7.72 -9.93
N ASN A 54 -3.84 7.03 -10.86
CA ASN A 54 -4.39 5.83 -11.51
C ASN A 54 -4.61 4.68 -10.52
N PHE A 55 -3.78 4.55 -9.49
CA PHE A 55 -3.97 3.53 -8.47
C PHE A 55 -5.27 3.80 -7.70
N LEU A 56 -5.49 5.04 -7.26
CA LEU A 56 -6.67 5.46 -6.50
C LEU A 56 -7.97 5.41 -7.32
N GLU A 57 -7.91 5.62 -8.63
CA GLU A 57 -9.06 5.42 -9.53
C GLU A 57 -9.42 3.95 -9.74
N ARG A 58 -8.44 3.04 -9.75
CA ARG A 58 -8.66 1.60 -10.02
C ARG A 58 -9.07 0.75 -8.81
N VAL A 59 -8.94 1.26 -7.58
CA VAL A 59 -9.20 0.52 -6.33
C VAL A 59 -10.42 1.00 -5.59
#